data_AF-A0A6C0BMX4-F1
#
_entry.id   AF-A0A6C0BMX4-F1
#
_cell.length_a   1.000
_cell.length_b   1.000
_cell.length_c   1.000
_cell.angle_alpha   90.00
_cell.angle_beta   90.00
_cell.angle_gamma   90.00
#
_symmetry.space_group_name_H-M   'P 1'
#
loop_
_entity.id
_entity.type
_entity.pdbx_description
1 polymer ?
#
loop_
_entity_poly.entity_id
_entity_poly.type
_entity_poly.pdbx_seq_one_letter_code
_entity_poly.pdbx_strand_id
1 'polypeptide(L)'
;MDLPTALIIYLVIIILIMVIAYMSGITLYSSFILAITLGLLILFVMYPVSLMTKTVQDHPTASTIYGIIVSITLISAIWYIVISAIDDRRNNPRDRGLIII
;
A
#
# COMPACT_ATOMS: atom_id res chain seq x y z
N MET A 1 -19.91 -5.71 -8.89
CA MET A 1 -19.75 -4.67 -7.85
C MET A 1 -19.12 -3.47 -8.54
N ASP A 2 -19.70 -2.28 -8.37
CA ASP A 2 -19.23 -1.09 -9.09
C ASP A 2 -17.97 -0.52 -8.46
N LEU A 3 -17.11 0.11 -9.27
CA LEU A 3 -15.83 0.70 -8.83
C LEU A 3 -16.00 1.71 -7.66
N PRO A 4 -17.01 2.61 -7.65
CA PRO A 4 -17.21 3.51 -6.53
C PRO A 4 -17.51 2.76 -5.22
N THR A 5 -18.32 1.70 -5.29
CA THR A 5 -18.66 0.85 -4.14
C THR A 5 -17.42 0.13 -3.61
N ALA A 6 -16.56 -0.37 -4.49
CA ALA A 6 -15.28 -0.97 -4.12
C ALA A 6 -14.38 0.01 -3.35
N LEU A 7 -14.30 1.26 -3.82
CA LEU A 7 -13.50 2.31 -3.18
C LEU A 7 -14.04 2.69 -1.79
N ILE A 8 -15.36 2.70 -1.61
CA ILE A 8 -15.98 2.95 -0.29
C ILE A 8 -15.62 1.81 0.67
N ILE A 9 -15.76 0.55 0.23
CA ILE A 9 -15.41 -0.62 1.05
C ILE A 9 -13.92 -0.58 1.43
N TYR A 10 -13.04 -0.24 0.49
CA TYR A 10 -11.62 -0.02 0.74
C TYR A 10 -11.37 1.02 1.83
N LEU A 11 -12.03 2.18 1.76
CA LEU A 11 -11.90 3.24 2.77
C LEU A 11 -12.32 2.74 4.16
N VAL A 12 -13.45 2.03 4.25
CA VAL A 12 -13.95 1.46 5.51
C VAL A 12 -12.95 0.47 6.10
N ILE A 13 -12.39 -0.41 5.27
CA ILE A 13 -11.39 -1.40 5.69
C ILE A 13 -10.13 -0.71 6.21
N ILE A 14 -9.64 0.32 5.53
CA ILE A 14 -8.47 1.09 5.99
C ILE A 14 -8.70 1.67 7.38
N ILE A 15 -9.83 2.35 7.58
CA ILE A 15 -10.14 2.97 8.87
C ILE A 15 -10.18 1.89 9.96
N LEU A 16 -10.83 0.76 9.67
CA LEU A 16 -11.00 -0.34 10.62
C LEU A 16 -9.65 -0.97 10.99
N ILE A 17 -8.78 -1.25 10.01
CA ILE A 17 -7.43 -1.77 10.26
C ILE A 17 -6.59 -0.76 11.04
N MET A 18 -6.68 0.54 10.69
CA MET A 18 -5.93 1.59 11.37
C MET A 18 -6.33 1.70 12.84
N VAL A 19 -7.63 1.62 13.15
CA VAL A 19 -8.15 1.62 14.53
C VAL A 19 -7.64 0.41 15.31
N ILE A 20 -7.74 -0.80 14.73
CA ILE A 20 -7.25 -2.03 15.39
C ILE A 20 -5.75 -1.95 15.66
N ALA A 21 -4.96 -1.53 14.67
CA ALA A 21 -3.52 -1.42 14.79
C ALA A 21 -3.10 -0.38 15.84
N TYR A 22 -3.80 0.77 15.89
CA TYR A 22 -3.56 1.79 16.90
C TYR A 22 -3.87 1.28 18.32
N MET A 23 -5.01 0.58 18.49
CA MET A 23 -5.37 -0.08 19.75
C MET A 23 -4.37 -1.15 20.18
N SER A 24 -3.65 -1.74 19.23
CA SER A 24 -2.62 -2.77 19.47
C SER A 24 -1.25 -2.17 19.82
N GLY A 25 -1.14 -0.85 19.97
CA GLY A 25 0.10 -0.15 20.34
C GLY A 25 1.09 0.04 19.20
N ILE A 26 0.67 -0.19 17.94
CA ILE A 26 1.48 0.09 16.76
C ILE A 26 1.54 1.61 16.55
N THR A 27 2.72 2.15 16.20
CA THR A 27 2.88 3.57 15.90
C THR A 27 1.98 3.98 14.74
N LEU A 28 1.46 5.22 14.79
CA LEU A 28 0.49 5.73 13.81
C LEU A 28 0.99 5.66 12.36
N TYR A 29 2.29 5.82 12.15
CA TYR A 29 2.92 5.69 10.84
C TYR A 29 2.93 4.24 10.34
N SER A 30 3.31 3.29 11.19
CA SER A 30 3.35 1.88 10.83
C SER A 30 1.94 1.29 10.64
N SER A 31 0.95 1.74 11.42
CA SER A 31 -0.44 1.31 11.25
C SER A 31 -1.04 1.83 9.94
N PHE A 32 -0.70 3.05 9.52
CA PHE A 32 -1.12 3.63 8.25
C PHE A 32 -0.58 2.84 7.06
N ILE A 33 0.73 2.52 7.05
CA ILE A 33 1.33 1.70 6.00
C ILE A 33 0.68 0.32 5.94
N LEU A 34 0.48 -0.32 7.10
CA LEU A 34 -0.17 -1.63 7.19
C LEU A 34 -1.61 -1.60 6.65
N ALA A 35 -2.39 -0.60 7.06
CA ALA A 35 -3.78 -0.44 6.64
C ALA A 35 -3.91 -0.21 5.14
N ILE A 36 -3.09 0.67 4.56
CA ILE A 36 -3.08 0.91 3.11
C ILE A 36 -2.68 -0.36 2.36
N THR A 37 -1.64 -1.05 2.81
CA THR A 37 -1.15 -2.26 2.12
C THR A 37 -2.20 -3.38 2.12
N LEU A 38 -2.79 -3.67 3.28
CA LEU A 38 -3.85 -4.68 3.40
C LEU A 38 -5.14 -4.26 2.68
N GLY A 39 -5.53 -3.00 2.81
CA GLY A 39 -6.66 -2.43 2.11
C GLY A 39 -6.50 -2.57 0.59
N LEU A 40 -5.30 -2.29 0.06
CA LEU A 40 -5.04 -2.40 -1.37
C LEU A 40 -5.07 -3.83 -1.87
N LEU A 41 -4.56 -4.78 -1.06
CA LEU A 41 -4.64 -6.20 -1.37
C LEU A 41 -6.10 -6.66 -1.48
N ILE A 42 -6.95 -6.25 -0.55
CA ILE A 42 -8.39 -6.54 -0.59
C ILE A 42 -9.05 -5.86 -1.79
N LEU A 43 -8.73 -4.59 -2.04
CA LEU A 43 -9.23 -3.84 -3.20
C LEU A 43 -8.83 -4.50 -4.52
N PHE A 44 -7.62 -5.05 -4.61
CA PHE A 44 -7.13 -5.77 -5.80
C PHE A 44 -7.87 -7.10 -6.01
N VAL A 45 -8.17 -7.83 -4.93
CA VAL A 45 -8.98 -9.06 -5.00
C VAL A 45 -10.43 -8.74 -5.41
N MET A 46 -11.00 -7.67 -4.87
CA MET A 46 -12.39 -7.27 -5.14
C MET A 46 -12.57 -6.64 -6.52
N TYR A 47 -11.59 -5.87 -6.98
CA TYR A 47 -11.63 -5.13 -8.24
C TYR A 47 -10.23 -5.07 -8.88
N PRO A 48 -9.80 -6.15 -9.55
CA PRO A 48 -8.49 -6.22 -10.18
C PRO A 48 -8.31 -5.15 -11.24
N VAL A 49 -7.07 -4.68 -11.40
CA VAL A 49 -6.69 -3.61 -12.33
C VAL A 49 -7.13 -3.91 -13.78
N SER A 50 -7.25 -5.18 -14.17
CA SER A 50 -7.75 -5.60 -15.48
C SER A 50 -9.20 -5.21 -15.77
N LEU A 51 -10.02 -4.98 -14.74
CA LEU A 51 -11.40 -4.51 -14.88
C LEU A 51 -11.48 -2.98 -14.94
N MET A 52 -10.46 -2.29 -14.42
CA MET A 52 -10.41 -0.82 -14.39
C MET A 52 -10.37 -0.21 -15.79
N THR A 53 -9.65 -0.83 -16.73
CA THR A 53 -9.48 -0.32 -18.11
C THR A 53 -10.79 -0.22 -18.88
N LYS A 54 -11.79 -1.04 -18.52
CA LYS A 54 -13.12 -1.01 -19.13
C LYS A 54 -14.02 0.07 -18.51
N THR A 55 -13.85 0.39 -17.22
CA THR A 55 -14.71 1.32 -16.48
C THR A 55 -14.24 2.78 -16.49
N VAL A 56 -13.15 3.10 -17.20
CA VAL A 56 -12.67 4.48 -17.36
C VAL A 56 -13.73 5.38 -18.00
N GLN A 57 -14.50 4.86 -18.96
CA GLN A 57 -15.56 5.62 -19.63
C GLN A 57 -16.78 5.86 -18.74
N ASP A 58 -17.16 4.88 -17.91
CA ASP A 58 -18.35 4.98 -17.07
C ASP A 58 -18.12 5.84 -15.82
N HIS A 59 -16.92 5.78 -15.24
CA HIS A 59 -16.57 6.47 -14.00
C HIS A 59 -15.14 7.02 -14.02
N PRO A 60 -14.89 8.13 -14.75
CA PRO A 60 -13.54 8.69 -14.92
C PRO A 60 -12.92 9.16 -13.59
N THR A 61 -13.72 9.78 -12.71
CA THR A 61 -13.27 10.25 -11.40
C THR A 61 -12.85 9.10 -10.48
N ALA A 62 -13.68 8.06 -10.36
CA ALA A 62 -13.39 6.90 -9.53
C ALA A 62 -12.16 6.14 -10.04
N SER A 63 -12.03 6.02 -11.37
CA SER A 63 -10.84 5.43 -12.00
C SER A 63 -9.59 6.25 -11.68
N THR A 64 -9.66 7.57 -11.76
CA THR A 64 -8.51 8.44 -11.41
C THR A 64 -8.09 8.26 -9.95
N ILE A 65 -9.05 8.23 -9.03
CA ILE A 65 -8.79 8.02 -7.59
C ILE A 65 -8.12 6.66 -7.34
N TYR A 66 -8.64 5.61 -7.97
CA TYR A 66 -8.04 4.27 -7.87
C TYR A 66 -6.59 4.26 -8.38
N GLY A 67 -6.31 4.90 -9.52
CA GLY A 67 -4.95 5.00 -10.07
C GLY A 67 -3.98 5.75 -9.14
N ILE A 68 -4.44 6.83 -8.51
CA ILE A 68 -3.67 7.58 -7.51
C ILE A 68 -3.35 6.70 -6.29
N ILE A 69 -4.35 5.98 -5.77
CA ILE A 69 -4.20 5.06 -4.62
C ILE A 69 -3.15 3.99 -4.90
N VAL A 70 -3.22 3.36 -6.07
CA VAL A 70 -2.24 2.34 -6.51
C VAL A 70 -0.84 2.96 -6.61
N SER A 71 -0.71 4.15 -7.20
CA SER A 71 0.58 4.83 -7.38
C SER A 71 1.23 5.20 -6.05
N ILE A 72 0.48 5.79 -5.12
CA ILE A 72 0.96 6.15 -3.77
C ILE A 72 1.43 4.91 -3.02
N THR A 73 0.68 3.80 -3.15
CA THR A 73 1.00 2.56 -2.45
C THR A 73 2.26 1.92 -3.02
N LEU A 74 2.42 1.93 -4.35
CA LEU A 74 3.64 1.46 -5.00
C LEU A 74 4.86 2.27 -4.55
N ILE A 75 4.75 3.61 -4.54
CA ILE A 75 5.82 4.50 -4.07
C ILE A 75 6.16 4.22 -2.60
N SER A 76 5.14 4.05 -1.76
CA SER A 76 5.33 3.76 -0.32
C SER A 76 5.99 2.40 -0.10
N ALA A 77 5.62 1.38 -0.89
CA ALA A 77 6.24 0.06 -0.84
C ALA A 77 7.70 0.11 -1.29
N ILE A 78 8.01 0.81 -2.39
CA ILE A 78 9.39 1.01 -2.86
C ILE A 78 10.21 1.74 -1.79
N TRP A 79 9.66 2.81 -1.21
CA TRP A 79 10.32 3.58 -0.16
C TRP A 79 10.63 2.72 1.07
N TYR A 80 9.66 1.91 1.51
CA TYR A 80 9.85 0.96 2.60
C TYR A 80 10.97 -0.04 2.30
N ILE A 81 10.98 -0.65 1.10
CA ILE A 81 12.04 -1.58 0.68
C ILE A 81 13.41 -0.90 0.69
N VAL A 82 13.50 0.34 0.18
CA VAL A 82 14.76 1.11 0.15
C VAL A 82 15.27 1.37 1.57
N ILE A 83 14.41 1.83 2.49
CA ILE A 83 14.79 2.05 3.89
C ILE A 83 15.27 0.74 4.53
N SER A 84 14.49 -0.33 4.39
CA SER A 84 14.84 -1.64 4.95
C SER A 84 16.17 -2.16 4.40
N ALA A 85 16.44 -1.98 3.10
CA ALA A 85 17.71 -2.38 2.48
C ALA A 85 18.90 -1.55 3.00
N ILE A 86 18.70 -0.25 3.26
CA ILE A 86 19.75 0.62 3.83
C ILE A 86 20.04 0.23 5.28
N ASP A 87 19.00 0.03 6.09
CA ASP A 87 19.16 -0.35 7.50
C ASP A 87 19.78 -1.75 7.65
N ASP A 88 19.42 -2.70 6.78
CA ASP A 88 20.03 -4.04 6.79
C ASP A 88 21.53 -3.95 6.45
N ARG A 89 21.93 -3.16 5.44
CA ARG A 89 23.36 -2.90 5.15
C ARG A 89 24.08 -2.19 6.30
N ARG A 90 23.39 -1.31 7.03
CA ARG A 90 23.97 -0.59 8.16
C ARG A 90 24.20 -1.53 9.36
N ASN A 91 23.26 -2.42 9.61
CA ASN A 91 23.21 -3.32 10.78
C ASN A 91 23.83 -4.70 10.54
N ASN A 92 24.10 -5.08 9.28
CA ASN A 92 24.75 -6.32 8.91
C ASN A 92 26.22 -6.08 8.49
N PRO A 93 27.20 -6.21 9.41
CA PRO A 93 28.61 -5.89 9.13
C PRO A 93 29.29 -6.83 8.11
N ARG A 94 28.63 -7.91 7.68
CA ARG A 94 29.16 -8.84 6.66
C ARG A 94 29.34 -8.21 5.27
N ASP A 95 28.54 -7.20 4.91
CA ASP A 95 28.65 -6.51 3.61
C ASP A 95 29.75 -5.44 3.56
N ARG A 96 30.35 -5.08 4.71
CA ARG A 96 31.47 -4.13 4.76
C ARG A 96 32.83 -4.78 4.46
N GLY A 97 32.87 -6.11 4.31
CA GLY A 97 34.09 -6.88 4.04
C GLY A 97 34.43 -7.07 2.56
N LEU A 98 33.61 -6.58 1.62
CA LEU A 98 33.83 -6.74 0.17
C LEU A 98 34.54 -5.53 -0.46
N ILE A 99 35.38 -4.85 0.32
CA ILE A 99 36.44 -3.95 -0.18
C ILE A 99 37.76 -4.32 0.50
N ILE A 100 38.23 -5.55 0.32
CA ILE A 100 39.65 -5.89 0.36
C ILE A 100 39.88 -6.98 -0.70
N ILE A 101 40.42 -6.57 -1.85
CA ILE A 101 41.59 -7.09 -2.60
C ILE A 101 41.68 -6.26 -3.88
#